data_AF-A0A212F3T1-F1
#
_entry.id   AF-A0A212F3T1-F1
#
_cell.length_a   1.000
_cell.length_b   1.000
_cell.length_c   1.000
_cell.angle_alpha   90.00
_cell.angle_beta   90.00
_cell.angle_gamma   90.00
#
_symmetry.space_group_name_H-M   'P 1'
#
loop_
_entity.id
_entity.type
_entity.pdbx_description
1 polymer ?
#
loop_
_entity_poly.entity_id
_entity_poly.type
_entity_poly.pdbx_seq_one_letter_code
_entity_poly.pdbx_strand_id
1 'polypeptide(L)'
;MKSVFILCLIAFLGLTLAETTLYPRGCIYALGKCVRECEVGTHAYTTGCGYLTPEATCENPKPTTDMRARICDYSACYCDPPTVRNKVNNKCVPLEECPKEAETAAPRQEVTKGEFVRSLRPPSPFLIDFHSRS
;
A
#
# COMPACT_ATOMS: atom_id res chain seq x y z
N MET A 1 -38.09 1.49 -36.36
CA MET A 1 -38.25 2.33 -35.14
C MET A 1 -37.97 1.56 -33.86
N LYS A 2 -38.59 0.38 -33.62
CA LYS A 2 -38.36 -0.44 -32.41
C LYS A 2 -36.89 -0.84 -32.20
N SER A 3 -36.16 -1.12 -33.28
CA SER A 3 -34.75 -1.50 -33.25
C SER A 3 -33.83 -0.39 -32.72
N VAL A 4 -34.17 0.88 -32.97
CA VAL A 4 -33.40 2.04 -32.49
C VAL A 4 -33.57 2.21 -30.98
N PHE A 5 -34.79 1.98 -30.47
CA PHE A 5 -35.06 2.02 -29.04
C PHE A 5 -34.27 0.95 -28.27
N ILE A 6 -34.18 -0.27 -28.82
CA ILE A 6 -33.43 -1.36 -28.20
C ILE A 6 -31.93 -1.03 -28.14
N LEU A 7 -31.37 -0.48 -29.22
CA LEU A 7 -29.97 -0.06 -29.27
C LEU A 7 -29.66 1.05 -28.26
N CYS A 8 -30.56 2.03 -28.13
CA CYS A 8 -30.42 3.08 -27.11
C CYS A 8 -30.46 2.51 -25.69
N LEU A 9 -31.37 1.58 -25.40
CA LEU A 9 -31.48 0.98 -24.06
C LEU A 9 -30.23 0.17 -23.69
N ILE A 10 -29.66 -0.56 -24.65
CA ILE A 10 -28.41 -1.32 -24.44
C ILE A 10 -27.23 -0.36 -24.22
N ALA A 11 -27.14 0.73 -25.01
CA ALA A 11 -26.10 1.74 -24.83
C ALA A 11 -26.20 2.42 -23.46
N PHE A 12 -27.42 2.78 -23.03
CA PHE A 12 -27.65 3.36 -21.70
C PHE A 12 -27.27 2.39 -20.58
N LEU A 13 -27.66 1.11 -20.68
CA LEU A 13 -27.25 0.09 -19.70
C LEU A 13 -25.72 -0.04 -19.63
N GLY A 14 -25.04 -0.04 -20.79
CA GLY A 14 -23.59 -0.10 -20.87
C GLY A 14 -22.90 1.09 -20.19
N LEU A 15 -23.42 2.31 -20.38
CA LEU A 15 -22.89 3.49 -19.70
C LEU A 15 -23.13 3.45 -18.19
N THR A 16 -24.27 2.93 -17.72
CA THR A 16 -24.55 2.83 -16.28
C THR A 16 -23.72 1.77 -15.57
N LEU A 17 -23.29 0.73 -16.28
CA LEU A 17 -22.46 -0.36 -15.75
C LEU A 17 -20.96 -0.08 -15.88
N ALA A 18 -20.57 0.94 -16.65
CA ALA A 18 -19.21 1.43 -16.61
C ALA A 18 -18.98 2.04 -15.22
N GLU A 19 -18.29 1.28 -14.35
CA GLU A 19 -17.77 1.77 -13.08
C GLU A 19 -16.81 2.93 -13.36
N THR A 20 -17.39 4.12 -13.51
CA THR A 20 -16.65 5.37 -13.56
C THR A 20 -16.28 5.67 -12.11
N THR A 21 -15.19 5.05 -11.64
CA THR A 21 -14.55 5.45 -10.39
C THR A 21 -14.11 6.91 -10.57
N LEU A 22 -15.00 7.82 -10.18
CA LEU A 22 -14.93 9.27 -10.43
C LEU A 22 -13.77 9.97 -9.71
N TYR A 23 -13.00 9.20 -8.92
CA TYR A 23 -11.73 9.61 -8.35
C TYR A 23 -10.70 8.54 -8.72
N PRO A 24 -9.72 8.84 -9.58
CA PRO A 24 -8.53 8.00 -9.60
C PRO A 24 -7.92 8.13 -8.21
N ARG A 25 -8.12 7.10 -7.37
CA ARG A 25 -7.44 6.95 -6.07
C ARG A 25 -5.91 6.99 -6.23
N GLY A 26 -5.45 6.98 -7.48
CA GLY A 26 -4.07 6.97 -7.87
C GLY A 26 -3.48 5.59 -7.63
N CYS A 27 -2.21 5.47 -7.94
CA CYS A 27 -1.48 4.25 -7.71
C CYS A 27 -0.08 4.51 -7.19
N ILE A 28 0.45 3.49 -6.54
CA ILE A 28 1.84 3.42 -6.12
C ILE A 28 2.68 3.16 -7.37
N TYR A 29 3.64 4.04 -7.59
CA TYR A 29 4.57 3.95 -8.71
C TYR A 29 5.89 3.37 -8.24
N ALA A 30 6.40 2.36 -8.95
CA ALA A 30 7.78 1.92 -8.83
C ALA A 30 8.44 2.05 -10.20
N LEU A 31 9.57 2.75 -10.28
CA LEU A 31 10.31 2.99 -11.53
C LEU A 31 9.42 3.57 -12.65
N GLY A 32 8.53 4.50 -12.29
CA GLY A 32 7.61 5.14 -13.24
C GLY A 32 6.45 4.25 -13.73
N LYS A 33 6.30 3.03 -13.22
CA LYS A 33 5.17 2.15 -13.54
C LYS A 33 4.23 2.02 -12.35
N CYS A 34 2.93 2.09 -12.64
CA CYS A 34 1.86 1.84 -11.70
C CYS A 34 1.88 0.36 -11.28
N VAL A 35 2.26 0.09 -10.03
CA VAL A 35 2.38 -1.29 -9.51
C VAL A 35 1.12 -1.72 -8.77
N ARG A 36 0.50 -0.79 -8.03
CA ARG A 36 -0.65 -1.10 -7.17
C ARG A 36 -1.57 0.09 -7.04
N GLU A 37 -2.86 -0.11 -7.27
CA GLU A 37 -3.89 0.89 -6.98
C GLU A 37 -4.10 1.07 -5.48
N CYS A 38 -4.41 2.30 -5.08
CA CYS A 38 -4.72 2.61 -3.70
C CYS A 38 -6.10 2.07 -3.28
N GLU A 39 -6.18 1.60 -2.03
CA GLU A 39 -7.39 1.02 -1.46
C GLU A 39 -8.51 2.06 -1.32
N VAL A 40 -9.75 1.60 -1.15
CA VAL A 40 -10.90 2.48 -0.93
C VAL A 40 -10.66 3.34 0.32
N GLY A 41 -10.85 4.66 0.19
CA GLY A 41 -10.62 5.62 1.28
C GLY A 41 -9.17 6.08 1.41
N THR A 42 -8.33 5.77 0.43
CA THR A 42 -6.97 6.28 0.32
C THR A 42 -6.72 6.92 -1.05
N HIS A 43 -5.78 7.86 -1.09
CA HIS A 43 -5.27 8.48 -2.31
C HIS A 43 -3.76 8.28 -2.45
N ALA A 44 -3.28 8.27 -3.68
CA ALA A 44 -1.86 8.22 -3.95
C ALA A 44 -1.20 9.56 -3.61
N TYR A 45 -0.23 9.48 -2.71
CA TYR A 45 0.69 10.55 -2.41
C TYR A 45 2.03 10.24 -3.06
N THR A 46 2.53 11.17 -3.87
CA THR A 46 3.82 11.03 -4.55
C THR A 46 4.65 12.29 -4.35
N THR A 47 5.92 12.13 -3.95
CA THR A 47 6.89 13.22 -4.00
C THR A 47 7.85 12.95 -5.14
N GLY A 48 7.81 13.77 -6.20
CA GLY A 48 8.73 13.65 -7.34
C GLY A 48 10.18 13.73 -6.87
N CYS A 49 10.61 14.91 -6.43
CA CYS A 49 11.86 15.14 -5.69
C CYS A 49 11.64 16.32 -4.74
N GLY A 50 11.23 16.05 -3.50
CA GLY A 50 10.79 17.10 -2.58
C GLY A 50 10.89 16.69 -1.12
N TYR A 51 10.45 17.58 -0.25
CA TYR A 51 10.32 17.27 1.16
C TYR A 51 9.09 16.39 1.39
N LEU A 52 9.25 15.37 2.21
CA LEU A 52 8.19 14.42 2.51
C LEU A 52 7.27 14.99 3.58
N THR A 53 5.96 14.99 3.31
CA THR A 53 4.96 15.15 4.36
C THR A 53 4.55 13.76 4.84
N PRO A 54 4.80 13.39 6.10
CA PRO A 54 4.36 12.13 6.65
C PRO A 54 2.83 11.99 6.59
N GLU A 55 2.33 10.76 6.59
CA GLU A 55 0.89 10.48 6.66
C GLU A 55 0.32 10.92 8.03
N ALA A 56 -0.92 11.41 8.03
CA ALA A 56 -1.64 11.73 9.25
C ALA A 56 -2.02 10.43 9.99
N THR A 57 -1.66 10.35 11.26
CA THR A 57 -1.86 9.16 12.10
C THR A 57 -2.65 9.53 13.34
N CYS A 58 -3.21 8.54 14.04
CA CYS A 58 -3.88 8.79 15.33
C CYS A 58 -2.96 9.49 16.36
N GLU A 59 -1.66 9.21 16.35
CA GLU A 59 -0.71 9.87 17.27
C GLU A 59 -0.27 11.26 16.80
N ASN A 60 -0.26 11.48 15.49
CA ASN A 60 0.08 12.77 14.88
C ASN A 60 -0.91 13.11 13.77
N PRO A 61 -2.04 13.74 14.11
CA PRO A 61 -3.13 13.98 13.17
C PRO A 61 -2.85 15.12 12.19
N LYS A 62 -1.85 15.97 12.50
CA LYS A 62 -1.42 17.08 11.65
C LYS A 62 0.10 17.03 11.46
N PRO A 63 0.59 16.09 10.63
CA PRO A 63 2.01 15.97 10.36
C PRO A 63 2.51 17.22 9.63
N THR A 64 3.66 17.72 10.06
CA THR A 64 4.38 18.78 9.35
C THR A 64 5.34 18.17 8.34
N THR A 65 5.57 18.88 7.25
CA THR A 65 6.54 18.47 6.23
C THR A 65 7.94 18.36 6.82
N ASP A 66 8.59 17.22 6.62
CA ASP A 66 9.96 16.99 7.09
C ASP A 66 10.96 17.65 6.12
N MET A 67 11.60 18.70 6.59
CA MET A 67 12.57 19.49 5.83
C MET A 67 14.01 18.93 5.93
N ARG A 68 14.24 17.83 6.65
CA ARG A 68 15.59 17.29 6.89
C ARG A 68 16.21 16.64 5.66
N ALA A 69 15.40 16.04 4.80
CA ALA A 69 15.86 15.35 3.60
C ALA A 69 14.88 15.52 2.45
N ARG A 70 15.41 15.62 1.22
CA ARG A 70 14.60 15.52 0.02
C ARG A 70 14.57 14.08 -0.43
N ILE A 71 13.37 13.57 -0.63
CA ILE A 71 13.14 12.20 -1.10
C ILE A 71 12.65 12.31 -2.55
N CYS A 72 13.25 11.49 -3.41
CA CYS A 72 12.85 11.31 -4.80
C CYS A 72 12.15 9.97 -4.98
N ASP A 73 11.19 9.92 -5.91
CA ASP A 73 10.45 8.70 -6.29
C ASP A 73 9.72 8.00 -5.14
N TYR A 74 9.31 8.75 -4.11
CA TYR A 74 8.47 8.20 -3.06
C TYR A 74 7.01 8.22 -3.49
N SER A 75 6.36 7.07 -3.40
CA SER A 75 4.92 6.93 -3.57
C SER A 75 4.32 6.04 -2.49
N ALA A 76 3.18 6.46 -1.95
CA ALA A 76 2.45 5.74 -0.92
C ALA A 76 0.94 6.04 -1.04
N CYS A 77 0.10 5.21 -0.41
CA CYS A 77 -1.33 5.49 -0.30
C CYS A 77 -1.61 6.11 1.06
N TYR A 78 -2.11 7.34 1.08
CA TYR A 78 -2.46 8.06 2.30
C TYR A 78 -3.98 8.05 2.49
N CYS A 79 -4.42 8.06 3.74
CA CYS A 79 -5.84 8.20 4.07
C CYS A 79 -6.45 9.51 3.53
N ASP A 80 -7.68 9.44 3.04
CA ASP A 80 -8.39 10.62 2.56
C ASP A 80 -8.79 11.55 3.72
N PRO A 81 -8.61 12.88 3.60
CA PRO A 81 -9.07 13.81 4.62
C PRO A 81 -10.60 13.75 4.74
N PRO A 82 -11.17 13.74 5.96
CA PRO A 82 -10.57 14.06 7.26
C PRO A 82 -10.10 12.85 8.09
N THR A 83 -9.90 11.68 7.49
CA THR A 83 -9.52 10.46 8.21
C THR A 83 -8.02 10.39 8.48
N VAL A 84 -7.63 9.61 9.50
CA VAL A 84 -6.24 9.35 9.87
C VAL A 84 -5.94 7.87 9.91
N ARG A 85 -4.67 7.51 9.71
CA ARG A 85 -4.21 6.13 9.76
C ARG A 85 -4.10 5.66 11.20
N ASN A 86 -4.84 4.62 11.55
CA ASN A 86 -4.64 3.88 12.78
C ASN A 86 -3.62 2.75 12.54
N LYS A 87 -2.47 2.83 13.22
CA LYS A 87 -1.37 1.86 13.06
C LYS A 87 -1.68 0.47 13.62
N VAL A 88 -2.64 0.38 14.53
CA VAL A 88 -3.02 -0.90 15.17
C VAL A 88 -3.75 -1.81 14.19
N ASN A 89 -4.72 -1.25 13.46
CA ASN A 89 -5.54 -2.01 12.52
C ASN A 89 -5.19 -1.75 11.04
N ASN A 90 -4.24 -0.85 10.76
CA ASN A 90 -3.87 -0.40 9.42
C ASN A 90 -5.06 0.14 8.60
N LYS A 91 -6.06 0.72 9.26
CA LYS A 91 -7.24 1.31 8.61
C LYS A 91 -7.25 2.82 8.75
N CYS A 92 -7.88 3.47 7.79
CA CYS A 92 -8.23 4.89 7.86
C CYS A 92 -9.49 5.02 8.70
N VAL A 93 -9.39 5.75 9.80
CA VAL A 93 -10.49 5.98 10.76
C VAL A 93 -10.62 7.47 11.03
N PRO A 94 -11.82 7.96 11.38
CA PRO A 94 -11.98 9.31 11.88
C PRO A 94 -11.24 9.48 13.22
N LEU A 95 -10.85 10.72 13.54
CA LEU A 95 -10.03 11.02 14.72
C LEU A 95 -10.68 10.59 16.04
N GLU A 96 -12.00 10.60 16.07
CA GLU A 96 -12.82 10.22 17.21
C GLU A 96 -12.75 8.72 17.53
N GLU A 97 -12.43 7.89 16.52
CA GLU A 97 -12.29 6.44 16.62
C GLU A 97 -10.85 5.98 16.88
N CYS A 98 -9.93 6.92 17.08
CA CYS A 98 -8.56 6.59 17.46
C CYS A 98 -8.52 5.96 18.86
N PRO A 99 -7.68 4.92 19.06
CA PRO A 99 -7.55 4.28 20.36
C PRO A 99 -7.00 5.28 21.38
N LYS A 100 -7.77 5.52 22.44
CA LYS A 100 -7.37 6.41 23.55
C LYS A 100 -6.39 5.66 24.44
N GLU A 101 -5.09 5.77 24.15
CA GLU A 101 -3.90 5.51 25.01
C GLU A 101 -3.87 4.33 26.01
N ALA A 102 -4.79 3.36 25.95
CA ALA A 102 -4.85 2.25 26.91
C ALA A 102 -4.80 0.86 26.30
N GLU A 103 -4.79 0.72 24.97
CA GLU A 103 -4.79 -0.61 24.35
C GLU A 103 -3.82 -0.68 23.17
N THR A 104 -2.76 -1.44 23.40
CA THR A 104 -1.82 -2.02 22.42
C THR A 104 -0.74 -1.12 21.83
N ALA A 105 0.26 -0.89 22.68
CA ALA A 105 1.64 -1.16 22.29
C ALA A 105 1.74 -2.56 21.64
N ALA A 106 1.57 -2.66 20.32
CA ALA A 106 2.05 -3.80 19.55
C ALA A 106 3.59 -3.76 19.55
N PRO A 107 4.28 -4.89 19.69
CA PRO A 107 5.69 -4.92 20.02
C PRO A 107 6.50 -4.32 18.87
N ARG A 108 7.27 -3.28 19.21
CA ARG A 108 8.48 -2.90 18.49
C ARG A 108 9.28 -4.20 18.34
N GLN A 109 9.40 -4.74 17.11
CA GLN A 109 10.45 -5.73 16.85
C GLN A 109 11.79 -5.01 17.03
N GLU A 110 12.28 -5.10 18.26
CA GLU A 110 13.64 -4.85 18.63
C GLU A 110 14.49 -5.81 17.80
N VAL A 111 15.10 -5.30 16.74
CA VAL A 111 16.17 -6.01 16.04
C VAL A 111 17.33 -6.07 17.03
N THR A 112 17.30 -7.10 17.88
CA THR A 112 18.36 -7.41 18.83
C THR A 112 19.60 -7.74 18.03
N LYS A 113 20.53 -6.80 18.08
CA LYS A 113 21.89 -6.91 17.57
C LYS A 113 22.62 -7.98 18.38
N GLY A 114 22.52 -9.24 17.99
CA GLY A 114 23.29 -10.30 18.63
C GLY A 114 22.75 -11.71 18.46
N GLU A 115 22.76 -12.26 17.24
CA GLU A 115 22.78 -13.72 17.09
C GLU A 115 23.45 -14.14 15.78
N PHE A 116 24.77 -13.94 15.73
CA PHE A 116 25.66 -14.66 14.82
C PHE A 116 25.88 -16.07 15.39
N VAL A 117 24.84 -16.91 15.36
CA VAL A 117 24.95 -18.32 15.73
C VAL A 117 24.97 -19.16 14.46
N ARG A 118 26.19 -19.63 14.18
CA ARG A 118 26.54 -20.84 13.42
C ARG A 118 25.36 -21.77 13.14
N SER A 119 24.99 -21.90 11.86
CA SER A 119 24.39 -23.14 11.35
C SER A 119 25.08 -23.53 10.05
N LEU A 120 26.19 -24.23 10.22
CA LEU A 120 26.74 -25.14 9.22
C LEU A 120 25.73 -26.26 9.01
N ARG A 121 25.03 -26.24 7.86
CA ARG A 121 24.56 -27.46 7.18
C ARG A 121 24.06 -27.13 5.77
N PRO A 122 24.75 -27.54 4.70
CA PRO A 122 24.10 -27.65 3.40
C PRO A 122 23.14 -28.85 3.42
N PRO A 123 21.94 -28.75 2.82
CA PRO A 123 21.13 -29.93 2.55
C PRO A 123 21.74 -30.67 1.35
N SER A 124 22.35 -31.83 1.62
CA SER A 124 22.41 -32.92 0.64
C SER A 124 20.97 -33.37 0.35
N PRO A 125 20.58 -33.47 -0.93
CA PRO A 125 20.65 -34.78 -1.57
C PRO A 125 20.92 -34.67 -3.08
N PHE A 126 21.75 -35.53 -3.67
CA PHE A 126 21.49 -36.07 -5.02
C PHE A 126 22.44 -37.25 -5.26
N LEU A 127 21.90 -38.44 -5.00
CA LEU A 127 22.39 -39.70 -5.52
C LEU A 127 22.16 -39.64 -7.05
N ILE A 128 23.23 -39.66 -7.84
CA ILE A 128 23.15 -40.07 -9.25
C ILE A 128 24.23 -41.12 -9.45
N ASP A 129 23.78 -42.37 -9.52
CA ASP A 129 24.54 -43.50 -10.03
C ASP A 129 25.01 -43.19 -11.45
N PHE A 130 26.32 -43.14 -11.66
CA PHE A 130 26.91 -43.25 -13.00
C PHE A 130 27.79 -44.48 -13.04
N HIS A 131 27.17 -45.57 -13.48
CA HIS A 131 27.80 -46.83 -13.83
C HIS A 131 28.20 -46.76 -15.32
N SER A 132 29.48 -46.55 -15.65
CA SER A 132 30.07 -46.95 -16.94
C SER A 132 31.59 -46.78 -16.86
N ARG A 133 32.39 -47.84 -16.73
CA ARG A 133 32.95 -48.63 -17.86
C ARG A 133 33.34 -47.77 -19.06
N SER A 134 34.64 -47.50 -19.16
CA SER A 134 35.49 -47.64 -20.35
C SER A 134 36.90 -47.22 -19.97
#